data_AF-A0A415CIB1-F1
#
_entry.id   AF-A0A415CIB1-F1
#
_cell.length_a   1.000
_cell.length_b   1.000
_cell.length_c   1.000
_cell.angle_alpha   90.00
_cell.angle_beta   90.00
_cell.angle_gamma   90.00
#
_symmetry.space_group_name_H-M   'P 1'
#
loop_
_entity.id
_entity.type
_entity.pdbx_description
1 polymer ?
#
loop_
_entity_poly.entity_id
_entity_poly.type
_entity_poly.pdbx_seq_one_letter_code
_entity_poly.pdbx_strand_id
1 'polypeptide(L)'
;MLNLKTIAAATALASVIAFAPAQAQFVGGPSNVTTVKNLLDSGKDDQLATLEGYIVQQVKHEKYMFRDSTGEMLVEIDDEVFKGQRVDPKTKVRIDGELERDFMEKDKVDVYNLTILR
;
A
#
# COMPACT_ATOMS: atom_id res chain seq x y z
N MET A 1 -50.90 -48.02 -19.04
CA MET A 1 -50.22 -47.43 -17.87
C MET A 1 -49.17 -48.47 -17.44
N LEU A 2 -47.85 -48.29 -17.45
CA LEU A 2 -46.93 -47.14 -17.43
C LEU A 2 -45.91 -47.23 -18.59
N ASN A 3 -45.36 -46.09 -19.01
CA ASN A 3 -44.28 -45.94 -19.98
C ASN A 3 -43.04 -45.43 -19.21
N LEU A 4 -41.92 -46.15 -19.16
CA LEU A 4 -40.72 -45.72 -18.44
C LEU A 4 -39.64 -45.31 -19.44
N LYS A 5 -39.41 -44.00 -19.55
CA LYS A 5 -38.32 -43.40 -20.31
C LYS A 5 -37.37 -42.69 -19.35
N THR A 6 -36.06 -42.96 -19.51
CA THR A 6 -34.90 -42.09 -19.15
C THR A 6 -34.62 -41.93 -17.63
N ILE A 7 -33.41 -41.74 -17.07
CA ILE A 7 -32.15 -41.08 -17.48
C ILE A 7 -30.97 -41.70 -16.69
N ALA A 8 -29.79 -41.73 -17.34
CA ALA A 8 -28.49 -42.11 -16.79
C ALA A 8 -28.03 -41.28 -15.59
N ALA A 9 -27.38 -41.91 -14.61
CA ALA A 9 -26.63 -41.24 -13.56
C ALA A 9 -25.13 -41.26 -13.90
N ALA A 10 -24.60 -40.14 -14.39
CA ALA A 10 -23.16 -39.89 -14.47
C ALA A 10 -22.77 -39.03 -13.26
N THR A 11 -22.15 -39.62 -12.25
CA THR A 11 -21.57 -38.90 -11.11
C THR A 11 -20.22 -38.33 -11.52
N ALA A 12 -20.17 -37.02 -11.79
CA ALA A 12 -18.92 -36.28 -11.97
C ALA A 12 -18.20 -36.12 -10.62
N LEU A 13 -16.95 -36.55 -10.54
CA LEU A 13 -16.04 -36.30 -9.42
C LEU A 13 -15.64 -34.81 -9.44
N ALA A 14 -16.17 -34.01 -8.52
CA ALA A 14 -15.71 -32.64 -8.31
C ALA A 14 -14.49 -32.64 -7.37
N SER A 15 -13.30 -32.44 -7.92
CA SER A 15 -12.08 -32.20 -7.15
C SER A 15 -12.08 -30.77 -6.60
N VAL A 16 -12.25 -30.64 -5.28
CA VAL A 16 -12.11 -29.36 -4.58
C VAL A 16 -10.61 -29.08 -4.40
N ILE A 17 -10.07 -28.12 -5.16
CA ILE A 17 -8.72 -27.58 -4.91
C ILE A 17 -8.83 -26.65 -3.70
N ALA A 18 -8.37 -27.11 -2.54
CA ALA A 18 -8.22 -26.28 -1.36
C ALA A 18 -7.03 -25.33 -1.55
N PHE A 19 -7.30 -24.04 -1.74
CA PHE A 19 -6.28 -23.00 -1.68
C PHE A 19 -5.87 -22.80 -0.21
N ALA A 20 -4.68 -23.28 0.16
CA ALA A 20 -4.08 -22.91 1.43
C ALA A 20 -3.59 -21.45 1.35
N PRO A 21 -3.90 -20.57 2.31
CA PRO A 21 -3.35 -19.23 2.32
C PRO A 21 -1.84 -19.32 2.54
N ALA A 22 -1.06 -18.83 1.58
CA ALA A 22 0.37 -18.61 1.76
C ALA A 22 0.55 -17.48 2.79
N GLN A 23 0.80 -17.84 4.06
CA GLN A 23 1.18 -16.85 5.06
C GLN A 23 2.69 -16.61 4.93
N ALA A 24 3.07 -15.35 4.69
CA ALA A 24 4.47 -14.94 4.68
C ALA A 24 5.14 -15.29 6.01
N GLN A 25 6.24 -16.04 5.96
CA GLN A 25 6.92 -16.60 7.14
C GLN A 25 7.85 -15.60 7.84
N PHE A 26 8.12 -14.45 7.21
CA PHE A 26 8.96 -13.40 7.78
C PHE A 26 8.17 -12.10 7.84
N VAL A 27 7.95 -11.61 9.05
CA VAL A 27 7.50 -10.24 9.32
C VAL A 27 8.76 -9.49 9.75
N GLY A 28 9.17 -8.51 8.95
CA GLY A 28 10.37 -7.71 9.22
C GLY A 28 10.39 -7.12 10.63
N GLY A 29 11.60 -6.84 11.14
CA GLY A 29 11.82 -6.21 12.44
C GLY A 29 11.11 -4.85 12.58
N PRO A 30 11.15 -4.22 13.78
CA PRO A 30 10.38 -3.01 14.06
C PRO A 30 10.60 -1.94 12.97
N SER A 31 9.53 -1.56 12.26
CA SER A 31 9.55 -0.40 11.38
C SER A 31 9.60 0.84 12.26
N ASN A 32 10.79 1.42 12.39
CA ASN A 32 10.96 2.65 13.15
C ASN A 32 10.38 3.80 12.32
N VAL A 33 9.25 4.35 12.77
CA VAL A 33 8.65 5.55 12.18
C VAL A 33 9.65 6.70 12.29
N THR A 34 10.02 7.30 11.16
CA THR A 34 10.84 8.52 11.10
C THR A 34 9.95 9.75 10.88
N THR A 35 10.55 10.93 10.71
CA THR A 35 9.84 12.18 10.44
C THR A 35 10.25 12.76 9.10
N VAL A 36 9.36 13.55 8.51
CA VAL A 36 9.62 14.29 7.27
C VAL A 36 10.87 15.15 7.41
N LYS A 37 11.01 15.87 8.54
CA LYS A 37 12.19 16.69 8.80
C LYS A 37 13.48 15.87 8.83
N ASN A 38 13.48 14.69 9.48
CA ASN A 38 14.68 13.86 9.54
C ASN A 38 15.10 13.34 8.15
N LEU A 39 14.13 12.97 7.31
CA LEU A 39 14.41 12.56 5.94
C LEU A 39 15.00 13.71 5.13
N LEU A 40 14.41 14.90 5.21
CA LEU A 40 14.91 16.08 4.49
C LEU A 40 16.31 16.50 4.96
N ASP A 41 16.58 16.48 6.27
CA ASP A 41 17.86 16.95 6.81
C ASP A 41 19.00 15.95 6.63
N SER A 42 18.69 14.65 6.72
CA SER A 42 19.71 13.61 6.93
C SER A 42 19.43 12.28 6.24
N GLY A 43 18.33 12.19 5.49
CA GLY A 43 18.01 11.02 4.68
C GLY A 43 19.06 10.79 3.59
N LYS A 44 19.16 9.57 3.12
CA LYS A 44 19.98 9.21 1.97
C LYS A 44 19.08 8.78 0.82
N ASP A 45 19.59 8.93 -0.39
CA ASP A 45 19.01 8.29 -1.56
C ASP A 45 18.88 6.77 -1.32
N ASP A 46 17.85 6.15 -1.88
CA ASP A 46 17.48 4.73 -1.69
C ASP A 46 17.21 4.33 -0.22
N GLN A 47 16.92 5.29 0.66
CA GLN A 47 16.66 5.00 2.07
C GLN A 47 15.19 4.60 2.28
N LEU A 48 14.95 3.36 2.71
CA LEU A 48 13.64 2.93 3.20
C LEU A 48 13.17 3.75 4.41
N ALA A 49 11.92 4.18 4.37
CA ALA A 49 11.30 4.99 5.41
C ALA A 49 9.85 4.57 5.67
N THR A 50 9.47 4.62 6.95
CA THR A 50 8.08 4.59 7.39
C THR A 50 7.73 5.96 7.96
N LEU A 51 6.66 6.57 7.45
CA LEU A 51 6.16 7.88 7.91
C LEU A 51 4.70 7.76 8.36
N GLU A 52 4.31 8.58 9.34
CA GLU A 52 2.92 8.73 9.76
C GLU A 52 2.45 10.18 9.67
N GLY A 53 1.28 10.40 9.08
CA GLY A 53 0.83 11.74 8.79
C GLY A 53 -0.45 11.76 7.97
N TYR A 54 -0.57 12.76 7.10
CA TYR A 54 -1.76 13.03 6.30
C TYR A 54 -1.37 13.35 4.86
N ILE A 55 -2.16 12.84 3.90
CA ILE A 55 -2.10 13.30 2.51
C ILE A 55 -2.96 14.54 2.41
N VAL A 56 -2.36 15.72 2.27
CA VAL A 56 -3.07 17.00 2.39
C VAL A 56 -3.48 17.61 1.06
N GLN A 57 -2.82 17.24 -0.04
CA GLN A 57 -3.10 17.77 -1.38
C GLN A 57 -2.60 16.81 -2.46
N GLN A 58 -3.35 16.66 -3.55
CA GLN A 58 -2.83 16.08 -4.81
C GLN A 58 -2.23 17.20 -5.66
N VAL A 59 -0.93 17.09 -6.01
CA VAL A 59 -0.22 18.12 -6.79
C VAL A 59 -0.15 17.76 -8.28
N LYS A 60 -0.16 16.46 -8.61
CA LYS A 60 -0.23 15.91 -9.97
C LYS A 60 -0.84 14.49 -9.89
N HIS A 61 -1.11 13.87 -11.04
CA HIS A 61 -1.35 12.42 -11.08
C HIS A 61 -0.24 11.69 -10.30
N GLU A 62 -0.65 10.82 -9.38
CA GLU A 62 0.19 9.99 -8.48
C GLU A 62 1.13 10.76 -7.52
N LYS A 63 1.27 12.09 -7.65
CA LYS A 63 2.08 12.91 -6.76
C LYS A 63 1.23 13.70 -5.78
N TYR A 64 1.52 13.54 -4.50
CA TYR A 64 0.78 14.15 -3.40
C TYR A 64 1.72 14.89 -2.45
N MET A 65 1.16 15.83 -1.69
CA MET A 65 1.82 16.44 -0.54
C MET A 65 1.44 15.64 0.71
N PHE A 66 2.45 15.12 1.40
CA PHE A 66 2.33 14.47 2.69
C PHE A 66 2.79 15.40 3.80
N ARG A 67 2.10 15.37 4.94
CA ARG A 67 2.42 16.18 6.11
C ARG A 67 2.45 15.36 7.39
N ASP A 68 3.50 15.54 8.19
CA ASP A 68 3.55 15.15 9.61
C ASP A 68 3.68 16.40 10.52
N SER A 69 3.97 16.22 11.80
CA SER A 69 4.14 17.35 12.74
C SER A 69 5.42 18.17 12.52
N THR A 70 6.35 17.67 11.70
CA THR A 70 7.69 18.22 11.50
C THR A 70 7.87 18.93 10.17
N GLY A 71 7.02 18.63 9.18
CA GLY A 71 7.05 19.29 7.89
C GLY A 71 6.14 18.65 6.84
N GLU A 72 6.33 19.09 5.60
CA GLU A 72 5.66 18.55 4.42
C GLU A 72 6.70 18.09 3.39
N MET A 73 6.39 17.02 2.65
CA MET A 73 7.20 16.56 1.52
C MET A 73 6.35 15.93 0.43
N LEU A 74 6.91 15.83 -0.77
CA LEU A 74 6.26 15.10 -1.86
C LEU A 74 6.30 13.61 -1.60
N VAL A 75 5.22 12.93 -1.98
CA VAL A 75 5.15 11.48 -2.03
C VAL A 75 4.54 11.07 -3.37
N GLU A 76 5.07 10.00 -3.94
CA GLU A 76 4.53 9.34 -5.13
C GLU A 76 3.79 8.08 -4.67
N ILE A 77 2.50 7.99 -5.02
CA ILE A 77 1.62 6.91 -4.59
C ILE A 77 0.80 6.46 -5.78
N ASP A 78 1.13 5.28 -6.31
CA ASP A 78 0.36 4.65 -7.37
C ASP A 78 -1.05 4.31 -6.90
N ASP A 79 -2.02 4.34 -7.83
CA ASP A 79 -3.43 4.07 -7.54
C ASP A 79 -3.65 2.71 -6.85
N GLU A 80 -2.79 1.74 -7.14
CA GLU A 80 -2.81 0.38 -6.60
C GLU A 80 -2.46 0.32 -5.11
N VAL A 81 -1.62 1.25 -4.64
CA VAL A 81 -1.18 1.33 -3.24
C VAL A 81 -2.34 1.70 -2.31
N PHE A 82 -3.30 2.49 -2.81
CA PHE A 82 -4.52 2.82 -2.07
C PHE A 82 -5.42 1.60 -1.82
N LYS A 83 -5.33 0.55 -2.65
CA LYS A 83 -6.14 -0.69 -2.51
C LYS A 83 -7.65 -0.41 -2.41
N GLY A 84 -8.13 0.60 -3.14
CA GLY A 84 -9.53 1.05 -3.12
C GLY A 84 -9.97 1.80 -1.85
N GLN A 85 -9.06 2.08 -0.91
CA GLN A 85 -9.35 2.86 0.29
C GLN A 85 -9.48 4.35 -0.05
N ARG A 86 -10.46 5.02 0.56
CA ARG A 86 -10.60 6.48 0.44
C ARG A 86 -9.76 7.17 1.51
N VAL A 87 -8.78 7.94 1.08
CA VAL A 87 -7.96 8.80 1.94
C VAL A 87 -8.33 10.25 1.66
N ASP A 88 -8.73 10.97 2.70
CA ASP A 88 -8.95 12.42 2.63
C ASP A 88 -7.95 13.15 3.54
N PRO A 89 -7.84 14.49 3.48
CA PRO A 89 -6.88 15.24 4.29
C PRO A 89 -7.01 15.11 5.82
N LYS A 90 -8.07 14.48 6.33
CA LYS A 90 -8.29 14.19 7.75
C LYS A 90 -7.97 12.73 8.11
N THR A 91 -7.79 11.87 7.11
CA THR A 91 -7.41 10.47 7.31
C THR A 91 -5.94 10.38 7.69
N LYS A 92 -5.65 9.98 8.92
CA LYS A 92 -4.27 9.68 9.33
C LYS A 92 -3.82 8.38 8.68
N VAL A 93 -2.65 8.39 8.04
CA VAL A 93 -2.08 7.23 7.34
C VAL A 93 -0.67 6.95 7.83
N ARG A 94 -0.25 5.69 7.70
CA ARG A 94 1.14 5.26 7.68
C ARG A 94 1.51 4.89 6.24
N ILE A 95 2.61 5.43 5.76
CA ILE A 95 3.19 5.08 4.46
C ILE A 95 4.55 4.44 4.66
N ASP A 96 4.82 3.40 3.88
CA ASP A 96 6.13 2.75 3.77
C ASP A 96 6.63 2.96 2.34
N GLY A 97 7.85 3.44 2.19
CA GLY A 97 8.42 3.78 0.88
C GLY A 97 9.92 4.01 0.92
N GLU A 98 10.45 4.48 -0.20
CA GLU A 98 11.88 4.79 -0.41
C GLU A 98 12.06 6.28 -0.64
N LEU A 99 13.03 6.91 0.03
CA LEU A 99 13.40 8.29 -0.22
C LEU A 99 14.22 8.37 -1.50
N GLU A 100 13.68 9.07 -2.50
CA GLU A 100 14.31 9.34 -3.79
C GLU A 100 14.87 10.77 -3.80
N ARG A 101 16.16 10.89 -4.08
CA ARG A 101 16.90 12.16 -4.15
C ARG A 101 17.58 12.32 -5.50
N ASP A 102 16.84 12.86 -6.47
CA ASP A 102 17.43 13.31 -7.73
C ASP A 102 17.88 14.77 -7.62
N PHE A 103 19.11 15.07 -8.04
CA PHE A 103 19.67 16.42 -8.09
C PHE A 103 18.82 17.41 -8.93
N MET A 104 18.05 16.92 -9.90
CA MET A 104 17.19 17.73 -10.78
C MET A 104 15.73 17.80 -10.33
N GLU A 105 15.30 16.93 -9.42
CA GLU A 105 13.92 16.89 -8.93
C GLU A 105 13.81 17.28 -7.45
N LYS A 106 12.58 17.43 -6.96
CA LYS A 106 12.35 17.60 -5.53
C LYS A 106 12.37 16.22 -4.86
N ASP A 107 13.05 16.14 -3.72
CA ASP A 107 12.99 14.98 -2.83
C ASP A 107 11.55 14.50 -2.65
N LYS A 108 11.36 13.20 -2.86
CA LYS A 108 10.06 12.52 -2.73
C LYS A 108 10.24 11.18 -2.04
N VAL A 109 9.15 10.65 -1.48
CA VAL A 109 9.10 9.24 -1.08
C VAL A 109 8.22 8.48 -2.06
N ASP A 110 8.77 7.45 -2.67
CA ASP A 110 8.04 6.53 -3.54
C ASP A 110 7.41 5.45 -2.65
N VAL A 111 6.08 5.44 -2.59
CA VAL A 111 5.33 4.69 -1.57
C VAL A 111 4.90 3.33 -2.10
N TYR A 112 5.26 2.26 -1.38
CA TYR A 112 4.88 0.89 -1.72
C TYR A 112 3.70 0.37 -0.91
N ASN A 113 3.46 0.94 0.27
CA ASN A 113 2.35 0.54 1.13
C ASN A 113 1.74 1.73 1.85
N LEU A 114 0.41 1.76 1.89
CA LEU A 114 -0.38 2.73 2.63
C LEU A 114 -1.35 1.99 3.55
N THR A 115 -1.34 2.38 4.82
CA THR A 115 -2.26 1.87 5.85
C THR A 115 -2.99 3.04 6.52
N ILE A 116 -4.32 2.99 6.56
CA ILE A 116 -5.10 3.95 7.36
C ILE A 116 -4.95 3.60 8.84
N LEU A 117 -4.58 4.60 9.65
CA LEU A 117 -4.49 4.47 11.09
C LEU A 117 -5.85 4.83 11.71
N ARG A 118 -6.36 3.96 12.60
CA ARG A 118 -7.65 4.12 13.29
C ARG A 118 -7.44 4.41 14.77
#